data_AF-A0A2M9C5B5-F1
#
_entry.id   AF-A0A2M9C5B5-F1
#
_cell.length_a   1.000
_cell.length_b   1.000
_cell.length_c   1.000
_cell.angle_alpha   90.00
_cell.angle_beta   90.00
_cell.angle_gamma   90.00
#
_symmetry.space_group_name_H-M   'P 1'
#
loop_
_entity.id
_entity.type
_entity.pdbx_description
1 polymer ?
#
loop_
_entity_poly.entity_id
_entity_poly.type
_entity_poly.pdbx_seq_one_letter_code
_entity_poly.pdbx_strand_id
1 'polypeptide(L)'
;MTQWSIDAEGVQGVLISVETEATTLATQLDGIVGVLDNVYAGGGSSGVVYSALEALILDQQAKVKRINTQIAAGCFGAAEATTAYVNGDNEMAANAQTAAASSAVSGDFSYFGVEAGS
;
A
#
# COMPACT_ATOMS: atom_id res chain seq x y z
N MET A 1 15.25 -10.96 -20.59
CA MET A 1 14.21 -10.07 -20.07
C MET A 1 14.00 -10.46 -18.62
N THR A 2 14.39 -9.60 -17.68
CA THR A 2 14.16 -9.85 -16.25
C THR A 2 12.66 -9.96 -16.06
N GLN A 3 12.18 -11.15 -15.70
CA GLN A 3 10.78 -11.49 -15.59
C GLN A 3 10.10 -10.52 -14.61
N TRP A 4 9.15 -9.73 -15.11
CA TRP A 4 8.26 -8.95 -14.26
C TRP A 4 7.27 -9.94 -13.67
N SER A 5 7.49 -10.34 -12.42
CA SER A 5 6.64 -11.26 -11.68
C SER A 5 6.21 -10.57 -10.40
N ILE A 6 4.96 -10.13 -10.35
CA ILE A 6 4.36 -9.61 -9.12
C ILE A 6 3.64 -10.75 -8.41
N ASP A 7 3.97 -10.98 -7.15
CA ASP A 7 3.25 -11.90 -6.28
C ASP A 7 2.14 -11.12 -5.58
N ALA A 8 0.92 -11.20 -6.11
CA ALA A 8 -0.21 -10.44 -5.58
C ALA A 8 -0.57 -10.84 -4.14
N GLU A 9 -0.46 -12.13 -3.80
CA GLU A 9 -0.70 -12.61 -2.43
C GLU A 9 0.41 -12.12 -1.49
N GLY A 10 1.66 -12.16 -1.94
CA GLY A 10 2.80 -11.60 -1.21
C GLY A 10 2.66 -10.10 -0.93
N VAL A 11 2.22 -9.32 -1.94
CA VAL A 11 1.93 -7.89 -1.76
C VAL A 11 0.83 -7.71 -0.73
N GLN A 12 -0.30 -8.43 -0.84
CA GLN A 12 -1.40 -8.35 0.11
C GLN A 12 -0.94 -8.66 1.54
N GLY A 13 -0.11 -9.69 1.74
CA GLY A 13 0.43 -10.05 3.05
C GLY A 13 1.29 -8.94 3.67
N VAL A 14 2.11 -8.28 2.86
CA VAL A 14 2.89 -7.11 3.29
C VAL A 14 1.97 -5.94 3.66
N LEU A 15 0.94 -5.66 2.86
CA LEU A 15 0.00 -4.57 3.14
C LEU A 15 -0.75 -4.79 4.46
N ILE A 16 -1.22 -6.01 4.73
CA ILE A 16 -1.87 -6.37 6.01
C ILE A 16 -0.90 -6.21 7.19
N SER A 17 0.35 -6.62 7.02
CA SER A 17 1.37 -6.49 8.07
C SER A 17 1.63 -5.03 8.40
N VAL A 18 1.77 -4.19 7.37
CA VAL A 18 1.98 -2.74 7.51
C VAL A 18 0.79 -2.06 8.20
N GLU A 19 -0.44 -2.43 7.85
CA GLU A 19 -1.65 -1.91 8.52
C GLU A 19 -1.72 -2.33 10.00
N THR A 20 -1.32 -3.55 10.31
CA THR A 20 -1.27 -4.08 11.68
C THR A 20 -0.27 -3.31 12.55
N GLU A 21 0.93 -3.07 12.01
CA GLU A 21 1.95 -2.27 12.70
C GLU A 21 1.53 -0.81 12.88
N ALA A 22 0.89 -0.21 11.86
CA ALA A 22 0.36 1.15 11.95
C ALA A 22 -0.73 1.29 13.03
N THR A 23 -1.61 0.29 13.15
CA THR A 23 -2.65 0.23 14.19
C THR A 23 -2.05 0.04 15.58
N THR A 24 -1.04 -0.81 15.69
CA THR A 24 -0.30 -1.03 16.94
C THR A 24 0.38 0.25 17.40
N LEU A 25 1.04 0.97 16.49
CA LEU A 25 1.68 2.25 16.79
C LEU A 25 0.66 3.31 17.28
N ALA A 26 -0.50 3.42 16.62
CA ALA A 26 -1.56 4.33 17.04
C ALA A 26 -2.07 3.99 18.46
N THR A 27 -2.30 2.70 18.73
CA THR A 27 -2.76 2.23 20.05
C THR A 27 -1.76 2.53 21.17
N GLN A 28 -0.47 2.33 20.90
CA GLN A 28 0.59 2.65 21.87
C GLN A 28 0.64 4.16 22.16
N LEU A 29 0.44 4.99 21.14
CA LEU A 29 0.41 6.44 21.30
C LEU A 29 -0.78 6.91 22.13
N ASP A 30 -1.97 6.33 21.92
CA ASP A 30 -3.15 6.60 22.75
C ASP A 30 -2.92 6.20 24.22
N GLY A 31 -2.20 5.09 24.45
CA GLY A 31 -1.77 4.69 25.79
C GLY A 31 -0.91 5.73 26.50
N ILE A 32 0.01 6.39 25.78
CA ILE A 32 0.85 7.47 26.32
C ILE A 32 0.00 8.69 26.72
N VAL A 33 -1.00 9.04 25.91
CA VAL A 33 -1.95 10.12 26.23
C VAL A 33 -2.72 9.80 27.51
N GLY A 34 -3.21 8.57 27.65
CA GLY A 34 -3.89 8.12 28.86
C GLY A 34 -3.02 8.19 30.12
N VAL A 35 -1.72 7.91 30.01
CA VAL A 35 -0.78 8.09 31.13
C VAL A 35 -0.63 9.57 31.50
N LEU A 36 -0.59 10.48 30.52
CA LEU A 36 -0.52 11.92 30.77
C LEU A 36 -1.76 12.42 31.55
N ASP A 37 -2.95 11.97 31.19
CA ASP A 37 -4.20 12.32 31.89
C ASP A 37 -4.19 11.81 33.35
N ASN A 38 -3.62 10.63 33.59
CA ASN A 38 -3.47 10.11 34.96
C ASN A 38 -2.45 10.93 35.77
N VAL A 39 -1.36 11.40 35.14
CA VAL A 39 -0.39 12.31 35.78
C VAL A 39 -1.05 13.65 36.12
N TYR A 40 -1.94 14.17 35.26
CA TYR A 40 -2.74 15.36 35.51
C TYR A 40 -3.65 15.19 36.75
N ALA A 41 -4.34 14.05 36.85
CA ALA A 41 -5.24 13.75 37.96
C ALA A 41 -4.52 13.58 39.31
N GLY A 42 -3.26 13.14 39.31
CA GLY A 42 -2.50 12.85 40.53
C GLY A 42 -1.53 13.94 41.02
N GLY A 43 -1.04 14.83 40.14
CA GLY A 43 0.16 15.65 40.42
C GLY A 43 -0.01 17.16 40.52
N GLY A 44 -1.16 17.72 40.16
CA GLY A 44 -1.36 19.18 40.12
C GLY A 44 -0.71 19.82 38.90
N SER A 45 -1.52 20.48 38.08
CA SER A 45 -1.24 20.99 36.74
C SER A 45 -0.26 22.18 36.63
N SER A 46 0.57 22.44 37.63
CA SER A 46 1.30 23.70 37.74
C SER A 46 2.81 23.54 37.56
N GLY A 47 3.27 23.35 36.31
CA GLY A 47 4.68 23.40 35.98
C GLY A 47 4.96 23.43 34.48
N VAL A 48 5.95 24.23 34.07
CA VAL A 48 6.48 24.31 32.68
C VAL A 48 6.83 22.95 32.06
N VAL A 49 7.14 21.96 32.89
CA VAL A 49 7.42 20.57 32.47
C VAL A 49 6.15 19.90 31.92
N TYR A 50 4.98 20.16 32.51
CA TYR A 50 3.71 19.62 32.04
C TYR A 50 3.35 20.16 30.65
N SER A 51 3.39 21.49 30.47
CA SER A 51 3.12 22.11 29.18
C SER A 51 4.09 21.64 28.08
N ALA A 52 5.36 21.38 28.44
CA ALA A 52 6.32 20.84 27.50
C ALA A 52 6.01 19.38 27.12
N LEU A 53 5.55 18.58 28.08
CA LEU A 53 5.17 17.18 27.85
C LEU A 53 3.88 17.07 27.03
N GLU A 54 2.87 17.90 27.31
CA GLU A 54 1.64 18.00 26.53
C GLU A 54 1.95 18.40 25.08
N ALA A 55 2.77 19.45 24.88
CA ALA A 55 3.18 19.89 23.55
C ALA A 55 3.95 18.79 22.78
N LEU A 56 4.82 18.05 23.47
CA LEU A 56 5.53 16.91 22.88
C LEU A 56 4.55 15.83 22.43
N ILE A 57 3.60 15.44 23.27
CA ILE A 57 2.63 14.40 22.96
C ILE A 57 1.73 14.80 21.79
N LEU A 58 1.28 16.05 21.74
CA LEU A 58 0.50 16.58 20.61
C LEU A 58 1.30 16.57 19.29
N ASP A 59 2.59 16.95 19.33
CA ASP A 59 3.46 16.89 18.15
C ASP A 59 3.70 15.44 17.68
N GLN A 60 3.88 14.50 18.60
CA GLN A 60 4.01 13.07 18.26
C GLN A 60 2.73 12.51 17.66
N GLN A 61 1.55 12.86 18.18
CA GLN A 61 0.26 12.51 17.58
C GLN A 61 0.14 13.00 16.14
N ALA A 62 0.49 14.27 15.89
CA ALA A 62 0.47 14.82 14.54
C ALA A 62 1.44 14.07 13.60
N LYS A 63 2.63 13.70 14.07
CA LYS A 63 3.61 12.93 13.29
C LYS A 63 3.12 11.52 12.98
N VAL A 64 2.62 10.78 13.97
CA VAL A 64 2.10 9.42 13.77
C VAL A 64 0.91 9.42 12.81
N LYS A 65 0.00 10.40 12.92
CA LYS A 65 -1.11 10.55 11.97
C LYS A 65 -0.63 10.77 10.53
N ARG A 66 0.41 11.60 10.33
CA ARG A 66 1.02 11.79 9.00
C ARG A 66 1.65 10.51 8.48
N ILE A 67 2.38 9.78 9.32
CA ILE A 67 2.99 8.49 8.98
C ILE A 67 1.91 7.49 8.56
N ASN A 68 0.83 7.35 9.33
CA ASN A 68 -0.29 6.46 9.00
C ASN A 68 -0.96 6.85 7.68
N THR A 69 -1.10 8.14 7.39
CA THR A 69 -1.63 8.62 6.09
C THR A 69 -0.70 8.23 4.94
N GLN A 70 0.62 8.36 5.12
CA GLN A 70 1.60 7.97 4.11
C GLN A 70 1.67 6.46 3.91
N ILE A 71 1.57 5.69 4.99
CA ILE A 71 1.43 4.23 4.96
C ILE A 71 0.20 3.84 4.14
N ALA A 72 -0.97 4.39 4.46
CA ALA A 72 -2.20 4.10 3.74
C ALA A 72 -2.08 4.43 2.24
N ALA A 73 -1.52 5.61 1.91
CA ALA A 73 -1.28 6.00 0.51
C ALA A 73 -0.33 5.04 -0.21
N GLY A 74 0.73 4.57 0.46
CA GLY A 74 1.63 3.55 -0.08
C GLY A 74 0.93 2.22 -0.30
N CYS A 75 0.08 1.80 0.64
CA CYS A 75 -0.70 0.56 0.51
C CYS A 75 -1.66 0.62 -0.67
N PHE A 76 -2.43 1.71 -0.80
CA PHE A 76 -3.33 1.90 -1.95
C PHE A 76 -2.56 1.95 -3.27
N GLY A 77 -1.42 2.65 -3.31
CA GLY A 77 -0.58 2.70 -4.52
C GLY A 77 -0.03 1.33 -4.94
N ALA A 78 0.40 0.52 -3.97
CA ALA A 78 0.89 -0.84 -4.25
C ALA A 78 -0.23 -1.79 -4.69
N ALA A 79 -1.40 -1.69 -4.05
CA ALA A 79 -2.58 -2.45 -4.46
C ALA A 79 -3.01 -2.09 -5.89
N GLU A 80 -3.12 -0.78 -6.20
CA GLU A 80 -3.50 -0.30 -7.52
C GLU A 80 -2.48 -0.72 -8.59
N ALA A 81 -1.18 -0.60 -8.30
CA ALA A 81 -0.13 -1.08 -9.20
C ALA A 81 -0.30 -2.59 -9.51
N THR A 82 -0.57 -3.40 -8.48
CA THR A 82 -0.79 -4.85 -8.62
C THR A 82 -2.02 -5.14 -9.48
N THR A 83 -3.12 -4.41 -9.26
CA THR A 83 -4.33 -4.53 -10.09
C THR A 83 -4.07 -4.13 -11.54
N ALA A 84 -3.34 -3.03 -11.77
CA ALA A 84 -2.98 -2.58 -13.11
C ALA A 84 -2.14 -3.63 -13.86
N TYR A 85 -1.22 -4.32 -13.18
CA TYR A 85 -0.47 -5.42 -13.76
C TYR A 85 -1.36 -6.56 -14.23
N VAL A 86 -2.20 -7.08 -13.33
CA VAL A 86 -3.10 -8.20 -13.65
C VAL A 86 -4.03 -7.86 -14.82
N ASN A 87 -4.56 -6.63 -14.82
CA ASN A 87 -5.43 -6.18 -15.92
C ASN A 87 -4.67 -6.08 -17.25
N GLY A 88 -3.44 -5.55 -17.24
CA GLY A 88 -2.61 -5.49 -18.44
C GLY A 88 -2.28 -6.86 -19.01
N ASP A 89 -1.96 -7.84 -18.17
CA ASP A 89 -1.70 -9.22 -18.60
C ASP A 89 -2.95 -9.85 -19.22
N ASN A 90 -4.12 -9.65 -18.60
CA ASN A 90 -5.39 -10.12 -19.14
C ASN A 90 -5.72 -9.49 -20.51
N GLU A 91 -5.48 -8.18 -20.67
CA GLU A 91 -5.68 -7.48 -21.93
C GLU A 91 -4.74 -7.99 -23.02
N MET A 92 -3.44 -8.17 -22.71
CA MET A 92 -2.46 -8.75 -23.63
C MET A 92 -2.85 -10.18 -24.05
N ALA A 93 -3.30 -11.01 -23.10
CA ALA A 93 -3.75 -12.37 -23.38
C ALA A 93 -5.00 -12.39 -24.28
N ALA A 94 -5.98 -11.53 -24.00
CA ALA A 94 -7.19 -11.39 -24.82
C ALA A 94 -6.88 -10.94 -26.25
N ASN A 95 -5.98 -9.97 -26.40
CA ASN A 95 -5.52 -9.50 -27.70
C ASN A 95 -4.78 -10.59 -28.48
N ALA A 96 -3.90 -11.34 -27.82
CA ALA A 96 -3.20 -12.47 -28.45
C ALA A 96 -4.17 -13.58 -28.89
N GLN A 97 -5.18 -13.92 -28.07
CA GLN A 97 -6.21 -14.91 -28.45
C GLN A 97 -7.06 -14.43 -29.62
N THR A 98 -7.45 -13.16 -29.63
CA THR A 98 -8.22 -12.54 -30.72
C THR A 98 -7.41 -12.56 -32.01
N ALA A 99 -6.14 -12.16 -31.94
CA ALA A 99 -5.25 -12.21 -33.09
C ALA A 99 -5.03 -13.63 -33.60
N ALA A 100 -4.91 -14.63 -32.71
CA ALA A 100 -4.76 -16.02 -33.09
C ALA A 100 -6.00 -16.53 -33.84
N ALA A 101 -7.20 -16.21 -33.34
CA ALA A 101 -8.46 -16.57 -34.00
C ALA A 101 -8.58 -15.90 -35.39
N SER A 102 -8.22 -14.61 -35.49
CA SER A 102 -8.23 -13.88 -36.77
C SER A 102 -7.21 -14.46 -37.76
N SER A 103 -5.99 -14.78 -37.29
CA SER A 103 -4.92 -15.35 -38.11
C SER A 103 -5.29 -16.74 -38.61
N ALA A 104 -5.96 -17.55 -37.78
CA ALA A 104 -6.42 -18.89 -38.17
C ALA A 104 -7.47 -18.85 -39.30
N VAL A 105 -8.27 -17.79 -39.38
CA VAL A 105 -9.27 -17.61 -40.44
C VAL A 105 -8.66 -16.98 -41.69
N SER A 106 -7.82 -15.96 -41.51
CA SER A 106 -7.28 -15.14 -42.62
C SER A 106 -5.98 -15.67 -43.22
N GLY A 107 -5.25 -16.52 -42.50
CA GLY A 107 -3.88 -16.95 -42.85
C GLY A 107 -2.80 -15.87 -42.65
N ASP A 108 -3.16 -14.67 -42.15
CA ASP A 108 -2.22 -13.59 -41.87
C ASP A 108 -1.69 -13.69 -40.44
N PHE A 109 -0.38 -13.92 -40.29
CA PHE A 109 0.30 -14.04 -38.99
C PHE A 109 1.16 -12.82 -38.65
N SER A 110 1.00 -11.71 -39.36
CA SER A 110 1.79 -10.47 -39.17
C SER A 110 1.74 -9.93 -37.74
N TYR A 111 0.62 -10.10 -37.04
CA TYR A 111 0.47 -9.75 -35.62
C TYR A 111 1.53 -10.42 -34.73
N PHE A 112 1.92 -11.65 -35.07
CA PHE A 112 2.91 -12.43 -34.32
C PHE A 112 4.35 -12.24 -34.84
N GLY A 113 4.55 -11.41 -35.87
CA GLY A 113 5.86 -11.23 -36.51
C GLY A 113 6.36 -12.48 -37.25
N VAL A 114 5.47 -13.41 -37.61
CA VAL A 114 5.81 -14.59 -38.39
C VAL A 114 5.31 -14.37 -39.82
N GLU A 115 6.20 -14.42 -40.81
CA GLU A 115 5.78 -14.42 -42.21
C GLU A 115 5.18 -15.79 -42.56
N ALA A 116 4.01 -15.78 -43.20
CA ALA A 116 3.33 -17.02 -43.58
C ALA A 116 4.15 -17.78 -44.65
N GLY A 117 4.78 -18.88 -44.25
CA GLY A 117 5.37 -19.87 -45.14
C GLY A 117 6.91 -19.87 -45.21
N SER A 118 7.51 -20.82 -44.49
CA SER A 118 8.77 -21.49 -44.86
C SER A 118 8.62 -22.99 -44.62
#